data_AF-A0A957QQW8-F1
#
_entry.id   AF-A0A957QQW8-F1
#
_cell.length_a   1.000
_cell.length_b   1.000
_cell.length_c   1.000
_cell.angle_alpha   90.00
_cell.angle_beta   90.00
_cell.angle_gamma   90.00
#
_symmetry.space_group_name_H-M   'P 1'
#
loop_
_entity.id
_entity.type
_entity.pdbx_description
1 polymer ?
#
loop_
_entity_poly.entity_id
_entity_poly.type
_entity_poly.pdbx_seq_one_letter_code
_entity_poly.pdbx_strand_id
1 'polypeptide(L)'
;AKETLAQLMSRRWAKLVFFASIAIFFDLLGGGITWKMMQSSEPAPFLPGQQLAQTMAENIALDELVLNASGGYVSGAGIFLYTQLPADEAFAVRSWASSQLLFYDDEFATFPEGESLIWLIDYGANQETIRIPLGKVADPATYEYTSVTRNVQPETAGAPESPAAVELVETPVDSVSTGSESVLPDTAPVDQGPVEELSFAPQASGDVLADNTQFVNNFDDGFSPDWTAFGGSWEIIDGAYHQTEEQGYDFGTVFNFQGGDYSLSARVQYLGGEMGAGFYYNMTYLDSKAASQMFNFTQGGTAIQWGHFNEAGEFVFEDATPVPSVADGEWHTLQLNVQNDQSTIVLDGEIVAENLALTYDYGYVGLLASQSHVAFDDVLISQHSGLNSSEAVALERVYDFADGNVADWLAFAGEWTAVDGRYEQRQQTEWDRIAALNTRMVGTYRFSTEMLFIEGDMGGGLMFNMQQRDDKALSHMISFTGRGTFLQWGSFDASGVFVYQAGANIPNVSDGNWHELAVEVYETTYNILLDGVLVATDIPLVYNDGFVGLFDGQSWVAYDNVRLSGLAQSTAIGAEAAPAGEGATTPAPEGDATPEPEGETTPEPEGDGAVPPEATPPPDADGGDAGGGQP
;
A
#
# COMPACT_ATOMS: atom_id res chain seq x y z
N ALA A 1 -28.90 11.78 -15.75
CA ALA A 1 -27.93 12.80 -15.32
C ALA A 1 -28.57 14.18 -15.05
N LYS A 2 -29.28 14.81 -16.00
CA LYS A 2 -29.88 16.15 -15.76
C LYS A 2 -31.13 16.19 -14.86
N GLU A 3 -31.85 15.08 -14.69
CA GLU A 3 -33.03 15.02 -13.80
C GLU A 3 -32.71 14.91 -12.30
N THR A 4 -31.51 14.45 -11.94
CA THR A 4 -31.12 14.22 -10.54
C THR A 4 -30.71 15.51 -9.80
N LEU A 5 -30.11 16.47 -10.51
CA LEU A 5 -29.65 17.74 -9.94
C LEU A 5 -30.82 18.67 -9.55
N ALA A 6 -31.92 18.63 -10.32
CA ALA A 6 -33.11 19.43 -10.04
C ALA A 6 -33.87 18.94 -8.79
N GLN A 7 -33.88 17.63 -8.53
CA GLN A 7 -34.47 17.07 -7.32
C GLN A 7 -33.64 17.37 -6.06
N LEU A 8 -32.32 17.41 -6.18
CA LEU A 8 -31.43 17.74 -5.06
C LEU A 8 -31.53 19.23 -4.68
N MET A 9 -31.59 20.13 -5.67
CA MET A 9 -31.78 21.58 -5.48
C MET A 9 -33.13 21.91 -4.84
N SER A 10 -34.19 21.19 -5.24
CA SER A 10 -35.55 21.34 -4.68
C SER A 10 -35.62 21.03 -3.18
N ARG A 11 -34.94 19.97 -2.73
CA ARG A 11 -34.90 19.57 -1.31
C ARG A 11 -34.14 20.57 -0.43
N ARG A 12 -33.06 21.17 -0.93
CA ARG A 12 -32.29 22.22 -0.21
C ARG A 12 -33.09 23.51 -0.10
N TRP A 13 -33.78 23.94 -1.16
CA TRP A 13 -34.63 25.12 -1.14
C TRP A 13 -35.84 24.98 -0.22
N ALA A 14 -36.48 23.79 -0.17
CA ALA A 14 -37.61 23.55 0.72
C ALA A 14 -37.23 23.62 2.21
N LYS A 15 -36.04 23.15 2.60
CA LYS A 15 -35.52 23.28 3.97
C LYS A 15 -35.26 24.74 4.35
N LEU A 16 -34.66 25.51 3.44
CA LEU A 16 -34.32 26.92 3.70
C LEU A 16 -35.58 27.79 3.85
N VAL A 17 -36.62 27.53 3.06
CA VAL A 17 -37.93 28.19 3.19
C VAL A 17 -38.65 27.78 4.49
N PHE A 18 -38.53 26.51 4.92
CA PHE A 18 -39.13 26.05 6.19
C PHE A 18 -38.52 26.75 7.41
N PHE A 19 -37.18 26.90 7.46
CA PHE A 19 -36.51 27.60 8.56
C PHE A 19 -36.79 29.11 8.57
N ALA A 20 -36.82 29.76 7.39
CA ALA A 20 -37.20 31.16 7.30
C ALA A 20 -38.65 31.42 7.75
N SER A 21 -39.56 30.46 7.49
CA SER A 21 -40.96 30.57 7.89
C SER A 21 -41.16 30.43 9.40
N ILE A 22 -40.34 29.62 10.08
CA ILE A 22 -40.37 29.47 11.54
C ILE A 22 -39.89 30.76 12.23
N ALA A 23 -38.81 31.37 11.74
CA ALA A 23 -38.30 32.63 12.28
C ALA A 23 -39.33 33.77 12.17
N ILE A 24 -40.04 33.86 11.04
CA ILE A 24 -41.09 34.88 10.81
C ILE A 24 -42.34 34.61 11.66
N PHE A 25 -42.65 33.35 11.97
CA PHE A 25 -43.80 32.98 12.81
C PHE A 25 -43.59 33.36 14.29
N PHE A 26 -42.35 33.34 14.78
CA PHE A 26 -42.02 33.79 16.14
C PHE A 26 -42.02 35.32 16.30
N ASP A 27 -41.73 36.08 15.23
CA ASP A 27 -41.78 37.55 15.28
C ASP A 27 -43.21 38.13 15.18
N LEU A 28 -44.16 37.41 14.57
CA LEU A 28 -45.52 37.92 14.32
C LEU A 28 -46.55 37.62 15.43
N LEU A 29 -46.25 36.71 16.37
CA LEU A 29 -47.17 36.32 17.45
C LEU A 29 -46.60 36.67 18.83
N GLY A 30 -46.59 37.97 19.15
CA GLY A 30 -46.79 38.42 20.53
C GLY A 30 -45.53 38.62 21.38
N GLY A 31 -44.62 39.48 20.94
CA GLY A 31 -43.66 40.13 21.84
C GLY A 31 -44.39 41.16 22.72
N GLY A 32 -44.39 40.97 24.04
CA GLY A 32 -44.81 42.05 24.94
C GLY A 32 -44.84 41.79 26.44
N ILE A 33 -45.27 40.61 26.93
CA ILE A 33 -45.56 40.47 28.38
C ILE A 33 -44.94 39.24 29.06
N THR A 34 -44.16 38.41 28.36
CA THR A 34 -43.49 37.21 28.94
C THR A 34 -41.96 37.24 28.94
N TRP A 35 -41.32 38.35 28.54
CA TRP A 35 -39.85 38.43 28.46
C TRP A 35 -39.15 38.48 29.84
N LYS A 36 -39.86 38.87 30.91
CA LYS A 36 -39.26 39.01 32.25
C LYS A 36 -39.36 37.78 33.15
N MET A 37 -40.05 36.71 32.69
CA MET A 37 -40.09 35.41 33.38
C MET A 37 -39.33 34.31 32.62
N MET A 38 -38.73 34.62 31.46
CA MET A 38 -37.87 33.72 30.68
C MET A 38 -36.41 34.19 30.59
N GLN A 39 -35.96 35.03 31.54
CA GLN A 39 -34.53 35.05 31.86
C GLN A 39 -34.23 33.76 32.63
N SER A 40 -34.10 32.68 31.87
CA SER A 40 -33.37 31.49 32.28
C SER A 40 -32.09 31.97 32.96
N SER A 41 -31.81 31.43 34.14
CA SER A 41 -30.49 31.51 34.76
C SER A 41 -29.41 31.34 33.68
N GLU A 42 -28.31 32.09 33.78
CA GLU A 42 -27.15 31.98 32.90
C GLU A 42 -26.92 30.51 32.54
N PRO A 43 -26.81 30.15 31.24
CA PRO A 43 -26.58 28.76 30.86
C PRO A 43 -25.38 28.27 31.66
N ALA A 44 -25.54 27.12 32.32
CA ALA A 44 -24.47 26.55 33.12
C ALA A 44 -23.20 26.52 32.25
N PRO A 45 -22.04 26.95 32.79
CA PRO A 45 -20.80 26.95 32.03
C PRO A 45 -20.58 25.54 31.47
N PHE A 46 -20.31 25.46 30.15
CA PHE A 46 -19.99 24.19 29.51
C PHE A 46 -18.82 23.57 30.26
N LEU A 47 -18.99 22.33 30.71
CA LEU A 47 -17.88 21.58 31.26
C LEU A 47 -16.82 21.44 30.14
N PRO A 48 -15.52 21.67 30.41
CA PRO A 48 -14.48 21.58 29.38
C PRO A 48 -14.54 20.28 28.57
N GLY A 49 -14.85 19.15 29.23
CA GLY A 49 -15.06 17.88 28.54
C GLY A 49 -16.21 17.84 27.55
N GLN A 50 -17.28 18.60 27.79
CA GLN A 50 -18.41 18.66 26.87
C GLN A 50 -18.05 19.41 25.58
N GLN A 51 -17.22 20.45 25.69
CA GLN A 51 -16.73 21.17 24.52
C GLN A 51 -15.80 20.26 23.69
N LEU A 52 -14.86 19.57 24.33
CA LEU A 52 -13.98 18.63 23.62
C LEU A 52 -14.77 17.52 22.91
N ALA A 53 -15.71 16.87 23.61
CA ALA A 53 -16.54 15.82 23.00
C ALA A 53 -17.33 16.31 21.78
N GLN A 54 -17.83 17.55 21.82
CA GLN A 54 -18.52 18.17 20.69
C GLN A 54 -17.55 18.45 19.54
N THR A 55 -16.40 19.05 19.81
CA THR A 55 -15.37 19.34 18.79
C THR A 55 -14.88 18.06 18.12
N MET A 56 -14.65 17.00 18.88
CA MET A 56 -14.32 15.68 18.33
C MET A 56 -15.40 15.16 17.39
N ALA A 57 -16.66 15.16 17.83
CA ALA A 57 -17.77 14.69 17.00
C ALA A 57 -17.95 15.53 15.73
N GLU A 58 -17.76 16.85 15.80
CA GLU A 58 -17.81 17.74 14.64
C GLU A 58 -16.69 17.45 13.65
N ASN A 59 -15.45 17.28 14.11
CA ASN A 59 -14.32 16.96 13.24
C ASN A 59 -14.45 15.56 12.63
N ILE A 60 -14.87 14.57 13.41
CA ILE A 60 -15.16 13.21 12.91
C ILE A 60 -16.26 13.26 11.84
N ALA A 61 -17.28 14.10 12.00
CA ALA A 61 -18.35 14.25 11.01
C ALA A 61 -17.92 14.93 9.69
N LEU A 62 -16.71 15.50 9.63
CA LEU A 62 -16.17 16.05 8.38
C LEU A 62 -15.54 14.97 7.48
N ASP A 63 -15.23 13.80 8.03
CA ASP A 63 -14.75 12.66 7.26
C ASP A 63 -15.87 12.14 6.34
N GLU A 64 -15.58 12.01 5.04
CA GLU A 64 -16.58 11.63 4.03
C GLU A 64 -17.15 10.21 4.25
N LEU A 65 -16.42 9.36 4.99
CA LEU A 65 -16.87 8.02 5.38
C LEU A 65 -17.86 8.05 6.56
N VAL A 66 -18.04 9.18 7.23
CA VAL A 66 -18.88 9.28 8.43
C VAL A 66 -20.31 9.70 8.06
N LEU A 67 -21.26 8.80 8.28
CA LEU A 67 -22.70 9.06 8.09
C LEU A 67 -23.27 9.92 9.21
N ASN A 68 -22.77 9.75 10.44
CA ASN A 68 -23.20 10.49 11.61
C ASN A 68 -22.14 10.42 12.71
N ALA A 69 -21.95 11.51 13.45
CA ALA A 69 -21.15 11.50 14.67
C ALA A 69 -21.80 12.37 15.75
N SER A 70 -21.63 11.98 17.01
CA SER A 70 -22.09 12.74 18.16
C SER A 70 -21.21 12.49 19.37
N GLY A 71 -21.11 13.48 20.26
CA GLY A 71 -20.25 13.42 21.44
C GLY A 71 -20.90 14.03 22.67
N GLY A 72 -20.59 13.46 23.83
CA GLY A 72 -21.03 13.97 25.13
C GLY A 72 -20.00 13.70 26.23
N TYR A 73 -20.12 14.41 27.32
CA TYR A 73 -19.23 14.27 28.48
C TYR A 73 -20.01 14.09 29.78
N VAL A 74 -19.53 13.17 30.61
CA VAL A 74 -20.07 12.94 31.95
C VAL A 74 -18.92 12.98 32.95
N SER A 75 -18.92 13.99 33.82
CA SER A 75 -17.86 14.16 34.83
C SER A 75 -17.72 12.93 35.72
N GLY A 76 -16.48 12.47 35.91
CA GLY A 76 -16.13 11.26 36.64
C GLY A 76 -16.27 9.97 35.84
N ALA A 77 -16.84 10.00 34.64
CA ALA A 77 -16.89 8.87 33.71
C ALA A 77 -16.01 9.11 32.47
N GLY A 78 -16.05 10.33 31.92
CA GLY A 78 -15.26 10.76 30.77
C GLY A 78 -16.11 11.07 29.54
N ILE A 79 -15.54 10.85 28.35
CA ILE A 79 -16.12 11.24 27.06
C ILE A 79 -16.81 10.04 26.41
N PHE A 80 -17.97 10.31 25.80
CA PHE A 80 -18.73 9.33 25.04
C PHE A 80 -18.85 9.82 23.60
N LEU A 81 -18.37 9.00 22.66
CA LEU A 81 -18.51 9.26 21.22
C LEU A 81 -19.36 8.17 20.58
N TYR A 82 -20.13 8.57 19.57
CA TYR A 82 -20.83 7.68 18.67
C TYR A 82 -20.51 8.08 17.23
N THR A 83 -20.16 7.10 16.41
CA THR A 83 -19.95 7.28 14.97
C THR A 83 -20.70 6.19 14.21
N GLN A 84 -21.26 6.56 13.06
CA GLN A 84 -21.83 5.63 12.10
C GLN A 84 -21.06 5.71 10.77
N LEU A 85 -20.60 4.56 10.27
CA LEU A 85 -19.91 4.37 8.99
C LEU A 85 -20.76 3.47 8.05
N PRO A 86 -20.49 3.48 6.74
CA PRO A 86 -20.98 2.49 5.79
C PRO A 86 -20.58 1.05 6.18
N ALA A 87 -21.32 0.05 5.67
CA ALA A 87 -21.13 -1.36 6.05
C ALA A 87 -19.89 -2.00 5.42
N ASP A 88 -19.43 -1.46 4.29
CA ASP A 88 -18.28 -1.88 3.50
C ASP A 88 -16.94 -1.43 4.10
N GLU A 89 -16.94 -0.48 5.04
CA GLU A 89 -15.74 0.05 5.71
C GLU A 89 -15.26 -0.79 6.92
N ALA A 90 -15.71 -2.05 7.02
CA ALA A 90 -15.48 -2.87 8.20
C ALA A 90 -14.00 -3.20 8.49
N PHE A 91 -13.12 -3.16 7.47
CA PHE A 91 -11.75 -3.65 7.58
C PHE A 91 -10.75 -2.65 8.20
N ALA A 92 -11.11 -1.36 8.30
CA ALA A 92 -10.18 -0.31 8.74
C ALA A 92 -10.62 0.45 10.02
N VAL A 93 -11.74 0.08 10.64
CA VAL A 93 -12.39 0.85 11.73
C VAL A 93 -11.45 1.19 12.90
N ARG A 94 -10.59 0.24 13.33
CA ARG A 94 -9.70 0.45 14.49
C ARG A 94 -8.55 1.40 14.18
N SER A 95 -7.93 1.25 13.01
CA SER A 95 -6.81 2.09 12.58
C SER A 95 -7.29 3.51 12.30
N TRP A 96 -8.42 3.64 11.61
CA TRP A 96 -9.11 4.91 11.41
C TRP A 96 -9.45 5.59 12.74
N ALA A 97 -10.09 4.89 13.68
CA ALA A 97 -10.44 5.49 14.96
C ALA A 97 -9.20 5.93 15.76
N SER A 98 -8.11 5.16 15.69
CA SER A 98 -6.87 5.50 16.38
C SER A 98 -6.23 6.77 15.80
N SER A 99 -6.23 6.95 14.48
CA SER A 99 -5.68 8.16 13.84
C SER A 99 -6.48 9.41 14.19
N GLN A 100 -7.80 9.31 14.32
CA GLN A 100 -8.65 10.44 14.74
C GLN A 100 -8.35 10.92 16.16
N LEU A 101 -7.85 10.05 17.05
CA LEU A 101 -7.58 10.42 18.44
C LEU A 101 -6.24 11.11 18.65
N LEU A 102 -5.27 10.91 17.75
CA LEU A 102 -3.94 11.51 17.85
C LEU A 102 -3.98 13.04 17.83
N PHE A 103 -5.01 13.63 17.23
CA PHE A 103 -5.19 15.09 17.19
C PHE A 103 -5.56 15.73 18.52
N TYR A 104 -5.90 14.94 19.55
CA TYR A 104 -6.46 15.45 20.81
C TYR A 104 -5.66 15.01 22.06
N ASP A 105 -4.45 14.47 21.88
CA ASP A 105 -3.66 13.90 23.00
C ASP A 105 -3.37 14.94 24.10
N ASP A 106 -2.99 16.15 23.69
CA ASP A 106 -2.72 17.26 24.62
C ASP A 106 -3.98 17.64 25.42
N GLU A 107 -5.14 17.70 24.77
CA GLU A 107 -6.41 17.99 25.44
C GLU A 107 -6.80 16.87 26.41
N PHE A 108 -6.63 15.60 26.02
CA PHE A 108 -6.94 14.46 26.86
C PHE A 108 -6.05 14.36 28.10
N ALA A 109 -4.78 14.78 28.00
CA ALA A 109 -3.85 14.84 29.13
C ALA A 109 -4.31 15.81 30.24
N THR A 110 -5.24 16.73 29.96
CA THR A 110 -5.80 17.67 30.95
C THR A 110 -6.92 17.08 31.82
N PHE A 111 -7.42 15.88 31.50
CA PHE A 111 -8.54 15.27 32.22
C PHE A 111 -8.07 14.56 33.50
N PRO A 112 -8.94 14.49 34.54
CA PRO A 112 -8.61 13.77 35.77
C PRO A 112 -8.29 12.29 35.52
N GLU A 113 -7.33 11.76 36.28
CA GLU A 113 -7.06 10.32 36.29
C GLU A 113 -8.33 9.51 36.62
N GLY A 114 -8.57 8.44 35.86
CA GLY A 114 -9.69 7.53 36.05
C GLY A 114 -10.89 7.77 35.11
N GLU A 115 -10.91 8.89 34.38
CA GLU A 115 -11.88 9.08 33.30
C GLU A 115 -11.46 8.35 32.02
N SER A 116 -12.44 7.96 31.21
CA SER A 116 -12.21 7.22 29.95
C SER A 116 -12.97 7.83 28.78
N LEU A 117 -12.41 7.73 27.59
CA LEU A 117 -13.15 7.80 26.34
C LEU A 117 -13.83 6.45 26.12
N ILE A 118 -15.13 6.48 25.79
CA ILE A 118 -15.89 5.34 25.28
C ILE A 118 -16.44 5.74 23.92
N TRP A 119 -15.96 5.10 22.87
CA TRP A 119 -16.35 5.39 21.50
C TRP A 119 -17.05 4.18 20.88
N LEU A 120 -18.32 4.36 20.51
CA LEU A 120 -19.15 3.38 19.83
C LEU A 120 -19.18 3.65 18.33
N ILE A 121 -18.68 2.73 17.52
CA ILE A 121 -18.62 2.85 16.06
C ILE A 121 -19.52 1.79 15.44
N ASP A 122 -20.55 2.22 14.71
CA ASP A 122 -21.53 1.38 14.02
C ASP A 122 -21.18 1.32 12.52
N TYR A 123 -21.02 0.13 11.95
CA TYR A 123 -20.68 -0.08 10.53
C TYR A 123 -21.49 -1.26 9.97
N GLY A 124 -22.76 -0.98 9.69
CA GLY A 124 -23.72 -1.94 9.18
C GLY A 124 -24.24 -2.91 10.25
N ALA A 125 -24.03 -4.21 10.05
CA ALA A 125 -24.44 -5.22 11.01
C ALA A 125 -23.48 -5.32 12.21
N ASN A 126 -22.33 -4.65 12.15
CA ASN A 126 -21.29 -4.74 13.17
C ASN A 126 -21.17 -3.44 13.96
N GLN A 127 -20.67 -3.57 15.18
CA GLN A 127 -20.39 -2.46 16.07
C GLN A 127 -19.08 -2.72 16.80
N GLU A 128 -18.25 -1.70 16.89
CA GLU A 128 -17.02 -1.70 17.67
C GLU A 128 -17.18 -0.71 18.83
N THR A 129 -16.81 -1.12 20.04
CA THR A 129 -16.64 -0.20 21.17
C THR A 129 -15.17 -0.11 21.51
N ILE A 130 -14.64 1.10 21.53
CA ILE A 130 -13.28 1.41 21.94
C ILE A 130 -13.35 2.11 23.29
N ARG A 131 -12.60 1.62 24.28
CA ARG A 131 -12.48 2.26 25.59
C ARG A 131 -11.03 2.57 25.89
N ILE A 132 -10.78 3.84 26.25
CA ILE A 132 -9.42 4.37 26.40
C ILE A 132 -9.35 5.24 27.66
N PRO A 133 -8.40 5.02 28.58
CA PRO A 133 -8.15 5.98 29.66
C PRO A 133 -7.70 7.32 29.07
N LEU A 134 -8.36 8.44 29.41
CA LEU A 134 -8.09 9.73 28.75
C LEU A 134 -6.62 10.17 28.88
N GLY A 135 -5.99 9.95 30.04
CA GLY A 135 -4.56 10.25 30.22
C GLY A 135 -3.58 9.31 29.51
N LYS A 136 -4.04 8.44 28.61
CA LYS A 136 -3.21 7.45 27.88
C LYS A 136 -3.59 7.31 26.41
N VAL A 137 -4.22 8.32 25.81
CA VAL A 137 -4.69 8.22 24.43
C VAL A 137 -3.54 8.06 23.43
N ALA A 138 -2.37 8.66 23.63
CA ALA A 138 -1.19 8.39 22.79
C ALA A 138 -0.61 6.97 22.86
N ASP A 139 -1.11 6.07 23.71
CA ASP A 139 -0.64 4.67 23.81
C ASP A 139 -1.74 3.69 23.36
N PRO A 140 -1.76 3.29 22.07
CA PRO A 140 -2.74 2.35 21.52
C PRO A 140 -2.76 1.00 22.25
N ALA A 141 -1.67 0.59 22.92
CA ALA A 141 -1.64 -0.66 23.69
C ALA A 141 -2.59 -0.62 24.90
N THR A 142 -3.11 0.55 25.27
CA THR A 142 -4.07 0.73 26.36
C THR A 142 -5.52 0.66 25.92
N TYR A 143 -5.78 0.52 24.62
CA TYR A 143 -7.13 0.55 24.07
C TYR A 143 -7.82 -0.80 24.30
N GLU A 144 -9.01 -0.77 24.89
CA GLU A 144 -9.86 -1.94 25.04
C GLU A 144 -10.90 -1.96 23.92
N TYR A 145 -10.85 -3.00 23.08
CA TYR A 145 -11.77 -3.18 21.94
C TYR A 145 -12.82 -4.24 22.24
N THR A 146 -14.08 -3.95 21.94
CA THR A 146 -15.20 -4.91 22.01
C THR A 146 -16.03 -4.87 20.73
N SER A 147 -16.02 -5.98 19.98
CA SER A 147 -16.79 -6.13 18.75
C SER A 147 -18.10 -6.88 18.99
N VAL A 148 -19.20 -6.38 18.41
CA VAL A 148 -20.51 -7.03 18.44
C VAL A 148 -21.13 -7.05 17.06
N THR A 149 -21.40 -8.25 16.54
CA THR A 149 -22.27 -8.41 15.35
C THR A 149 -23.72 -8.42 15.81
N ARG A 150 -24.50 -7.41 15.41
CA ARG A 150 -25.95 -7.42 15.57
C ARG A 150 -26.51 -8.51 14.67
N ASN A 151 -27.16 -9.50 15.28
CA ASN A 151 -28.08 -10.37 14.56
C ASN A 151 -29.29 -9.52 14.15
N VAL A 152 -29.15 -8.79 13.05
CA VAL A 152 -30.28 -8.16 12.38
C VAL A 152 -31.04 -9.30 11.74
N GLN A 153 -32.01 -9.85 12.48
CA GLN A 153 -33.00 -10.75 11.90
C GLN A 153 -33.63 -9.97 10.74
N PRO A 154 -33.46 -10.40 9.48
CA PRO A 154 -33.93 -9.63 8.34
C PRO A 154 -35.41 -9.38 8.56
N GLU A 155 -35.82 -8.11 8.59
CA GLU A 155 -37.23 -7.78 8.53
C GLU A 155 -37.75 -8.44 7.26
N THR A 156 -38.48 -9.55 7.42
CA THR A 156 -39.22 -10.18 6.34
C THR A 156 -40.19 -9.14 5.83
N ALA A 157 -39.79 -8.41 4.79
CA ALA A 157 -40.67 -7.61 3.97
C ALA A 157 -41.80 -8.54 3.52
N GLY A 158 -43.02 -8.26 3.99
CA GLY A 158 -44.18 -9.10 3.74
C GLY A 158 -44.32 -9.42 2.26
N ALA A 159 -44.10 -10.69 1.90
CA ALA A 159 -44.31 -11.17 0.55
C ALA A 159 -45.81 -11.08 0.22
N PRO A 160 -46.19 -10.55 -0.96
CA PRO A 160 -47.58 -10.58 -1.41
C PRO A 160 -48.01 -12.03 -1.64
N GLU A 161 -49.19 -12.40 -1.10
CA GLU A 161 -49.79 -13.71 -1.30
C GLU A 161 -49.92 -14.03 -2.80
N SER A 162 -49.27 -15.13 -3.21
CA SER A 162 -49.39 -15.72 -4.54
C SER A 162 -50.08 -17.10 -4.43
N PRO A 163 -51.00 -17.45 -5.35
CA PRO A 163 -52.00 -18.49 -5.12
C PRO A 163 -51.45 -19.93 -5.29
N ALA A 164 -52.15 -20.84 -4.61
CA ALA A 164 -51.94 -22.28 -4.48
C ALA A 164 -51.29 -23.00 -5.67
N ALA A 165 -50.20 -23.72 -5.36
CA ALA A 165 -49.53 -24.65 -6.26
C ALA A 165 -50.31 -25.97 -6.39
N VAL A 166 -50.36 -26.46 -7.63
CA VAL A 166 -50.90 -27.77 -8.02
C VAL A 166 -49.83 -28.83 -7.76
N GLU A 167 -50.26 -29.91 -7.10
CA GLU A 167 -49.50 -31.10 -6.77
C GLU A 167 -49.11 -31.87 -8.06
N LEU A 168 -47.81 -32.10 -8.27
CA LEU A 168 -47.29 -33.01 -9.29
C LEU A 168 -46.67 -34.24 -8.63
N VAL A 169 -47.16 -35.39 -9.08
CA VAL A 169 -46.79 -36.74 -8.66
C VAL A 169 -45.48 -37.16 -9.32
N GLU A 170 -44.47 -37.51 -8.53
CA GLU A 170 -43.26 -38.18 -9.01
C GLU A 170 -43.39 -39.71 -8.92
N THR A 171 -43.02 -40.40 -9.99
CA THR A 171 -42.89 -41.86 -10.06
C THR A 171 -41.42 -42.28 -9.83
N PRO A 172 -41.15 -43.39 -9.11
CA PRO A 172 -39.79 -43.83 -8.84
C PRO A 172 -39.18 -44.59 -10.02
N VAL A 173 -37.90 -44.37 -10.27
CA VAL A 173 -37.10 -45.12 -11.26
C VAL A 173 -36.15 -46.06 -10.52
N ASP A 174 -36.24 -47.35 -10.87
CA ASP A 174 -35.41 -48.44 -10.36
C ASP A 174 -33.95 -48.28 -10.78
N SER A 175 -33.03 -48.52 -9.83
CA SER A 175 -31.59 -48.58 -10.05
C SER A 175 -31.14 -50.02 -10.34
N VAL A 176 -30.51 -50.23 -11.49
CA VAL A 176 -29.87 -51.50 -11.89
C VAL A 176 -28.41 -51.47 -11.45
N SER A 177 -28.04 -52.41 -10.60
CA SER A 177 -26.67 -52.70 -10.18
C SER A 177 -26.08 -53.80 -11.08
N THR A 178 -25.01 -53.50 -11.79
CA THR A 178 -24.18 -54.48 -12.52
C THR A 178 -22.80 -54.54 -11.89
N GLY A 179 -22.54 -55.60 -11.14
CA GLY A 179 -21.20 -55.94 -10.65
C GLY A 179 -20.30 -56.42 -11.79
N SER A 180 -19.05 -55.97 -11.79
CA SER A 180 -17.96 -56.56 -12.55
C SER A 180 -16.83 -56.90 -11.60
N GLU A 181 -16.58 -58.20 -11.50
CA GLU A 181 -15.58 -58.87 -10.69
C GLU A 181 -14.26 -58.86 -11.48
N SER A 182 -13.24 -58.16 -10.98
CA SER A 182 -11.90 -58.11 -11.60
C SER A 182 -10.95 -59.04 -10.84
N VAL A 183 -10.39 -60.00 -11.58
CA VAL A 183 -9.45 -61.02 -11.10
C VAL A 183 -8.02 -60.48 -11.22
N LEU A 184 -7.34 -60.37 -10.08
CA LEU A 184 -5.90 -60.07 -10.01
C LEU A 184 -5.06 -61.32 -10.32
N PRO A 185 -3.97 -61.20 -11.11
CA PRO A 185 -2.94 -62.24 -11.14
C PRO A 185 -1.87 -62.01 -10.06
N ASP A 186 -1.58 -63.12 -9.39
CA ASP A 186 -0.49 -63.36 -8.44
C ASP A 186 0.88 -63.12 -9.10
N THR A 187 1.70 -62.23 -8.53
CA THR A 187 3.09 -61.98 -8.97
C THR A 187 4.09 -62.36 -7.88
N ALA A 188 5.05 -63.18 -8.28
CA ALA A 188 6.11 -63.75 -7.46
C ALA A 188 7.14 -62.70 -6.99
N PRO A 189 7.87 -62.95 -5.88
CA PRO A 189 8.80 -61.97 -5.31
C PRO A 189 10.07 -61.85 -6.18
N VAL A 190 10.39 -60.61 -6.54
CA VAL A 190 11.65 -60.23 -7.20
C VAL A 190 12.72 -59.98 -6.13
N ASP A 191 13.82 -60.72 -6.25
CA ASP A 191 15.06 -60.64 -5.48
C ASP A 191 15.80 -59.34 -5.82
N GLN A 192 15.89 -58.40 -4.87
CA GLN A 192 16.69 -57.19 -5.01
C GLN A 192 18.10 -57.43 -4.45
N GLY A 193 19.07 -57.48 -5.35
CA GLY A 193 20.50 -57.42 -5.02
C GLY A 193 20.92 -56.05 -4.45
N PRO A 194 22.11 -55.96 -3.84
CA PRO A 194 22.52 -54.80 -3.07
C PRO A 194 22.77 -53.58 -3.96
N VAL A 195 22.15 -52.47 -3.60
CA VAL A 195 22.36 -51.15 -4.20
C VAL A 195 23.71 -50.63 -3.71
N GLU A 196 24.64 -50.32 -4.63
CA GLU A 196 25.88 -49.61 -4.31
C GLU A 196 25.56 -48.15 -4.00
N GLU A 197 25.80 -47.78 -2.74
CA GLU A 197 25.64 -46.43 -2.22
C GLU A 197 26.79 -45.53 -2.73
N LEU A 198 26.53 -44.74 -3.77
CA LEU A 198 27.45 -43.72 -4.26
C LEU A 198 27.47 -42.54 -3.28
N SER A 199 28.38 -42.59 -2.30
CA SER A 199 28.67 -41.44 -1.43
C SER A 199 29.42 -40.35 -2.20
N PHE A 200 28.81 -39.18 -2.33
CA PHE A 200 29.48 -37.94 -2.73
C PHE A 200 29.85 -37.17 -1.47
N ALA A 201 31.15 -37.12 -1.14
CA ALA A 201 31.67 -36.25 -0.11
C ALA A 201 31.89 -34.83 -0.68
N PRO A 202 31.36 -33.76 -0.06
CA PRO A 202 31.61 -32.40 -0.51
C PRO A 202 33.06 -32.01 -0.20
N GLN A 203 33.81 -31.61 -1.22
CA GLN A 203 35.12 -30.98 -1.06
C GLN A 203 34.92 -29.54 -0.58
N ALA A 204 35.42 -29.25 0.62
CA ALA A 204 35.51 -27.90 1.14
C ALA A 204 36.66 -27.13 0.46
N SER A 205 36.35 -25.96 -0.10
CA SER A 205 37.35 -24.96 -0.42
C SER A 205 36.76 -23.54 -0.41
N GLY A 206 37.19 -22.75 0.59
CA GLY A 206 37.51 -21.33 0.43
C GLY A 206 36.38 -20.32 0.62
N ASP A 207 36.37 -19.67 1.79
CA ASP A 207 35.55 -18.51 2.15
C ASP A 207 35.56 -17.39 1.11
N VAL A 208 34.43 -17.20 0.45
CA VAL A 208 33.83 -15.89 0.18
C VAL A 208 32.37 -16.04 0.62
N LEU A 209 31.97 -15.35 1.68
CA LEU A 209 30.56 -15.28 2.11
C LEU A 209 29.80 -14.43 1.09
N ALA A 210 29.58 -14.97 -0.11
CA ALA A 210 28.52 -14.51 -0.98
C ALA A 210 27.23 -15.05 -0.36
N ASP A 211 26.42 -14.15 0.16
CA ASP A 211 25.06 -14.44 0.59
C ASP A 211 24.23 -14.75 -0.67
N ASN A 212 24.44 -15.93 -1.24
CA ASN A 212 23.61 -16.45 -2.32
C ASN A 212 22.31 -16.92 -1.67
N THR A 213 21.31 -16.04 -1.68
CA THR A 213 19.93 -16.42 -1.41
C THR A 213 19.51 -17.44 -2.45
N GLN A 214 19.46 -18.71 -2.02
CA GLN A 214 19.09 -19.85 -2.82
C GLN A 214 17.75 -20.37 -2.31
N PHE A 215 16.78 -20.50 -3.19
CA PHE A 215 15.51 -21.17 -2.94
C PHE A 215 15.49 -22.51 -3.65
N VAL A 216 15.09 -23.56 -2.95
CA VAL A 216 14.95 -24.92 -3.49
C VAL A 216 13.58 -25.46 -3.08
N ASN A 217 12.82 -25.97 -4.04
CA ASN A 217 11.59 -26.70 -3.79
C ASN A 217 11.51 -27.94 -4.70
N ASN A 218 11.48 -29.12 -4.08
CA ASN A 218 11.34 -30.41 -4.74
C ASN A 218 9.97 -31.06 -4.50
N PHE A 219 9.01 -30.32 -3.91
CA PHE A 219 7.62 -30.69 -3.66
C PHE A 219 7.34 -32.03 -2.95
N ASP A 220 8.36 -32.74 -2.47
CA ASP A 220 8.28 -34.03 -1.77
C ASP A 220 7.47 -33.95 -0.46
N ASP A 221 7.38 -32.77 0.14
CA ASP A 221 6.62 -32.52 1.37
C ASP A 221 5.13 -32.27 1.12
N GLY A 222 4.70 -32.24 -0.15
CA GLY A 222 3.32 -31.95 -0.53
C GLY A 222 2.93 -30.48 -0.28
N PHE A 223 3.89 -29.57 -0.21
CA PHE A 223 3.66 -28.18 0.17
C PHE A 223 4.21 -27.17 -0.85
N SER A 224 3.44 -26.12 -1.14
CA SER A 224 3.83 -25.04 -2.09
C SER A 224 3.27 -23.67 -1.68
N PRO A 225 3.48 -23.21 -0.43
CA PRO A 225 2.82 -22.01 0.11
C PRO A 225 3.25 -20.72 -0.60
N ASP A 226 4.45 -20.73 -1.18
CA ASP A 226 5.07 -19.57 -1.81
C ASP A 226 4.74 -19.45 -3.30
N TRP A 227 3.94 -20.40 -3.81
CA TRP A 227 3.50 -20.44 -5.20
C TRP A 227 2.04 -20.00 -5.30
N THR A 228 1.80 -18.94 -6.08
CA THR A 228 0.46 -18.42 -6.33
C THR A 228 0.07 -18.66 -7.78
N ALA A 229 -0.93 -19.52 -7.99
CA ALA A 229 -1.49 -19.76 -9.31
C ALA A 229 -2.41 -18.60 -9.73
N PHE A 230 -2.19 -18.05 -10.93
CA PHE A 230 -3.10 -17.07 -11.56
C PHE A 230 -3.85 -17.65 -12.77
N GLY A 231 -3.56 -18.90 -13.16
CA GLY A 231 -4.32 -19.60 -14.18
C GLY A 231 -3.98 -21.09 -14.26
N GLY A 232 -4.96 -21.89 -14.64
CA GLY A 232 -4.84 -23.36 -14.74
C GLY A 232 -5.10 -24.07 -13.42
N SER A 233 -5.02 -25.40 -13.46
CA SER A 233 -5.17 -26.26 -12.28
C SER A 233 -3.80 -26.77 -11.85
N TRP A 234 -3.32 -26.30 -10.69
CA TRP A 234 -2.01 -26.63 -10.14
C TRP A 234 -2.13 -27.41 -8.83
N GLU A 235 -1.45 -28.54 -8.74
CA GLU A 235 -1.49 -29.43 -7.57
C GLU A 235 -0.21 -30.25 -7.44
N ILE A 236 0.13 -30.66 -6.22
CA ILE A 236 1.26 -31.57 -6.01
C ILE A 236 0.77 -33.02 -6.12
N ILE A 237 1.33 -33.77 -7.08
CA ILE A 237 1.02 -35.18 -7.34
C ILE A 237 2.33 -35.95 -7.31
N ASP A 238 2.39 -37.02 -6.52
CA ASP A 238 3.55 -37.91 -6.43
C ASP A 238 4.90 -37.20 -6.22
N GLY A 239 4.90 -36.09 -5.45
CA GLY A 239 6.10 -35.32 -5.12
C GLY A 239 6.52 -34.30 -6.18
N ALA A 240 5.73 -34.08 -7.24
CA ALA A 240 5.99 -33.04 -8.24
C ALA A 240 4.83 -32.03 -8.29
N TYR A 241 5.09 -30.82 -8.78
CA TYR A 241 4.07 -29.79 -8.95
C TYR A 241 3.52 -29.83 -10.38
N HIS A 242 2.29 -30.30 -10.52
CA HIS A 242 1.64 -30.53 -11.79
C HIS A 242 0.76 -29.35 -12.17
N GLN A 243 0.77 -29.02 -13.46
CA GLN A 243 -0.35 -28.36 -14.11
C GLN A 243 -1.14 -29.42 -14.87
N THR A 244 -2.45 -29.55 -14.61
CA THR A 244 -3.27 -30.67 -15.12
C THR A 244 -4.29 -30.28 -16.19
N GLU A 245 -4.44 -28.99 -16.49
CA GLU A 245 -5.43 -28.51 -17.45
C GLU A 245 -4.82 -28.42 -18.87
N GLU A 246 -5.17 -29.39 -19.72
CA GLU A 246 -4.67 -29.47 -21.10
C GLU A 246 -5.34 -28.47 -22.06
N GLN A 247 -6.44 -27.83 -21.66
CA GLN A 247 -7.23 -26.95 -22.54
C GLN A 247 -7.07 -25.50 -22.12
N GLY A 248 -6.22 -24.76 -22.83
CA GLY A 248 -6.01 -23.33 -22.57
C GLY A 248 -4.56 -22.94 -22.81
N TYR A 249 -4.26 -21.66 -22.63
CA TYR A 249 -2.95 -21.10 -22.91
C TYR A 249 -2.46 -20.33 -21.70
N ASP A 250 -1.13 -20.28 -21.56
CA ASP A 250 -0.45 -19.38 -20.66
C ASP A 250 -0.84 -19.56 -19.18
N PHE A 251 -1.13 -20.80 -18.78
CA PHE A 251 -1.37 -21.14 -17.39
C PHE A 251 -0.10 -20.93 -16.58
N GLY A 252 -0.22 -20.27 -15.43
CA GLY A 252 0.93 -19.84 -14.67
C GLY A 252 0.73 -19.92 -13.18
N THR A 253 1.86 -20.14 -12.52
CA THR A 253 2.02 -20.06 -11.07
C THR A 253 3.32 -19.31 -10.79
N VAL A 254 3.28 -18.37 -9.86
CA VAL A 254 4.36 -17.42 -9.59
C VAL A 254 4.92 -17.69 -8.21
N PHE A 255 6.24 -17.72 -8.11
CA PHE A 255 6.93 -17.81 -6.84
C PHE A 255 7.19 -16.39 -6.30
N ASN A 256 7.00 -16.19 -4.99
CA ASN A 256 7.21 -14.90 -4.32
C ASN A 256 8.69 -14.54 -4.15
N PHE A 257 9.44 -14.57 -5.24
CA PHE A 257 10.78 -14.06 -5.40
C PHE A 257 10.75 -12.95 -6.44
N GLN A 258 11.54 -11.90 -6.22
CA GLN A 258 11.80 -10.88 -7.23
C GLN A 258 13.29 -10.65 -7.38
N GLY A 259 13.74 -10.49 -8.62
CA GLY A 259 15.13 -10.19 -8.93
C GLY A 259 15.32 -9.69 -10.35
N GLY A 260 16.48 -9.08 -10.61
CA GLY A 260 16.92 -8.68 -11.95
C GLY A 260 18.03 -9.57 -12.49
N ASP A 261 18.97 -9.97 -11.62
CA ASP A 261 20.01 -10.95 -11.95
C ASP A 261 19.83 -12.22 -11.11
N TYR A 262 19.57 -13.35 -11.76
CA TYR A 262 19.35 -14.64 -11.12
C TYR A 262 19.44 -15.79 -12.11
N SER A 263 19.53 -17.00 -11.58
CA SER A 263 19.28 -18.23 -12.32
C SER A 263 18.05 -18.95 -11.78
N LEU A 264 17.21 -19.45 -12.67
CA LEU A 264 16.08 -20.34 -12.37
C LEU A 264 16.30 -21.66 -13.09
N SER A 265 16.22 -22.78 -12.40
CA SER A 265 16.19 -24.10 -13.02
C SER A 265 15.09 -24.97 -12.44
N ALA A 266 14.56 -25.88 -13.24
CA ALA A 266 13.61 -26.90 -12.79
C ALA A 266 13.79 -28.15 -13.64
N ARG A 267 13.47 -29.31 -13.06
CA ARG A 267 13.18 -30.50 -13.84
C ARG A 267 11.75 -30.43 -14.32
N VAL A 268 11.52 -30.81 -15.57
CA VAL A 268 10.20 -30.79 -16.21
C VAL A 268 9.93 -32.15 -16.84
N GLN A 269 8.70 -32.62 -16.72
CA GLN A 269 8.22 -33.81 -17.40
C GLN A 269 6.98 -33.49 -18.22
N TYR A 270 7.01 -33.90 -19.48
CA TYR A 270 5.87 -33.79 -20.38
C TYR A 270 4.93 -34.98 -20.20
N LEU A 271 3.67 -34.74 -19.84
CA LEU A 271 2.70 -35.80 -19.56
C LEU A 271 1.58 -35.88 -20.62
N GLY A 272 1.27 -34.78 -21.29
CA GLY A 272 0.27 -34.74 -22.37
C GLY A 272 0.09 -33.34 -22.97
N GLY A 273 -0.63 -33.26 -24.09
CA GLY A 273 -1.02 -32.01 -24.75
C GLY A 273 -0.41 -31.75 -26.14
N GLU A 274 -0.43 -30.48 -26.56
CA GLU A 274 0.10 -30.00 -27.85
C GLU A 274 1.25 -28.99 -27.71
N MET A 275 1.24 -28.14 -26.67
CA MET A 275 2.40 -27.32 -26.29
C MET A 275 3.00 -27.89 -25.00
N GLY A 276 3.85 -27.18 -24.27
CA GLY A 276 4.48 -27.72 -23.07
C GLY A 276 4.85 -26.69 -22.00
N ALA A 277 5.75 -27.14 -21.13
CA ALA A 277 6.25 -26.41 -19.97
C ALA A 277 7.16 -25.24 -20.36
N GLY A 278 7.35 -24.30 -19.44
CA GLY A 278 8.22 -23.15 -19.60
C GLY A 278 8.39 -22.38 -18.31
N PHE A 279 9.00 -21.20 -18.41
CA PHE A 279 9.07 -20.24 -17.32
C PHE A 279 8.43 -18.91 -17.72
N TYR A 280 7.78 -18.28 -16.74
CA TYR A 280 7.64 -16.85 -16.70
C TYR A 280 8.81 -16.24 -15.95
N TYR A 281 9.26 -15.07 -16.38
CA TYR A 281 10.38 -14.39 -15.75
C TYR A 281 10.30 -12.88 -15.92
N ASN A 282 10.85 -12.17 -14.94
CA ASN A 282 10.73 -10.72 -14.79
C ASN A 282 9.27 -10.25 -14.94
N MET A 283 8.35 -10.93 -14.24
CA MET A 283 6.94 -10.56 -14.23
C MET A 283 6.73 -9.34 -13.33
N THR A 284 5.92 -8.39 -13.78
CA THR A 284 5.61 -7.20 -12.96
C THR A 284 4.64 -7.51 -11.81
N TYR A 285 3.73 -8.46 -12.02
CA TYR A 285 2.63 -8.77 -11.09
C TYR A 285 2.66 -10.24 -10.64
N LEU A 286 2.26 -10.53 -9.40
CA LEU A 286 2.13 -11.90 -8.88
C LEU A 286 0.96 -12.69 -9.47
N ASP A 287 -0.12 -11.99 -9.83
CA ASP A 287 -1.42 -12.58 -10.15
C ASP A 287 -1.81 -12.39 -11.62
N SER A 288 -0.87 -11.97 -12.47
CA SER A 288 -1.11 -11.68 -13.88
C SER A 288 0.13 -11.95 -14.72
N LYS A 289 -0.09 -12.47 -15.94
CA LYS A 289 0.96 -12.58 -16.96
C LYS A 289 1.27 -11.26 -17.66
N ALA A 290 0.47 -10.20 -17.46
CA ALA A 290 0.75 -8.91 -18.07
C ALA A 290 2.13 -8.38 -17.65
N ALA A 291 2.79 -7.68 -18.56
CA ALA A 291 4.14 -7.15 -18.33
C ALA A 291 5.13 -8.18 -17.78
N SER A 292 5.29 -9.29 -18.52
CA SER A 292 6.20 -10.38 -18.20
C SER A 292 6.93 -10.90 -19.42
N GLN A 293 8.02 -11.65 -19.21
CA GLN A 293 8.67 -12.43 -20.26
C GLN A 293 8.39 -13.91 -20.07
N MET A 294 8.43 -14.67 -21.16
CA MET A 294 8.23 -16.11 -21.10
C MET A 294 9.04 -16.84 -22.15
N PHE A 295 9.34 -18.10 -21.86
CA PHE A 295 9.68 -19.07 -22.88
C PHE A 295 9.05 -20.41 -22.53
N ASN A 296 8.66 -21.18 -23.55
CA ASN A 296 8.07 -22.50 -23.35
C ASN A 296 8.30 -23.44 -24.54
N PHE A 297 8.08 -24.72 -24.28
CA PHE A 297 7.99 -25.74 -25.31
C PHE A 297 6.77 -25.52 -26.21
N THR A 298 6.96 -25.65 -27.52
CA THR A 298 5.94 -25.57 -28.55
C THR A 298 6.09 -26.73 -29.53
N GLN A 299 5.15 -26.87 -30.48
CA GLN A 299 5.15 -27.92 -31.51
C GLN A 299 5.32 -29.34 -30.94
N GLY A 300 4.56 -29.67 -29.89
CA GLY A 300 4.63 -30.98 -29.23
C GLY A 300 5.97 -31.25 -28.54
N GLY A 301 6.62 -30.22 -27.99
CA GLY A 301 7.89 -30.36 -27.28
C GLY A 301 9.13 -30.44 -28.18
N THR A 302 9.04 -30.04 -29.45
CA THR A 302 10.16 -30.12 -30.41
C THR A 302 10.79 -28.77 -30.76
N ALA A 303 10.31 -27.69 -30.14
CA ALA A 303 10.89 -26.36 -30.23
C ALA A 303 10.68 -25.61 -28.91
N ILE A 304 11.56 -24.65 -28.62
CA ILE A 304 11.35 -23.65 -27.58
C ILE A 304 11.07 -22.31 -28.27
N GLN A 305 10.00 -21.63 -27.87
CA GLN A 305 9.68 -20.27 -28.29
C GLN A 305 9.83 -19.29 -27.13
N TRP A 306 10.09 -18.02 -27.43
CA TRP A 306 10.16 -16.96 -26.42
C TRP A 306 9.56 -15.65 -26.92
N GLY A 307 9.26 -14.79 -25.95
CA GLY A 307 8.73 -13.46 -26.17
C GLY A 307 8.29 -12.84 -24.85
N HIS A 308 7.43 -11.84 -24.92
CA HIS A 308 6.92 -11.15 -23.75
C HIS A 308 5.42 -10.89 -23.85
N PHE A 309 4.77 -10.71 -22.71
CA PHE A 309 3.42 -10.18 -22.62
C PHE A 309 3.51 -8.69 -22.37
N ASN A 310 2.82 -7.90 -23.19
CA ASN A 310 2.71 -6.45 -22.97
C ASN A 310 1.84 -6.14 -21.73
N GLU A 311 1.69 -4.85 -21.40
CA GLU A 311 0.82 -4.37 -20.30
C GLU A 311 -0.65 -4.81 -20.44
N ALA A 312 -1.12 -5.06 -21.66
CA ALA A 312 -2.47 -5.56 -21.91
C ALA A 312 -2.60 -7.09 -21.77
N GLY A 313 -1.50 -7.80 -21.48
CA GLY A 313 -1.46 -9.25 -21.40
C GLY A 313 -1.49 -9.96 -22.76
N GLU A 314 -1.16 -9.26 -23.85
CA GLU A 314 -1.06 -9.83 -25.19
C GLU A 314 0.37 -10.33 -25.44
N PHE A 315 0.48 -11.55 -25.96
CA PHE A 315 1.78 -12.16 -26.26
C PHE A 315 2.41 -11.56 -27.53
N VAL A 316 3.63 -11.07 -27.40
CA VAL A 316 4.50 -10.61 -28.47
C VAL A 316 5.55 -11.68 -28.71
N PHE A 317 5.35 -12.44 -29.79
CA PHE A 317 6.32 -13.45 -30.25
C PHE A 317 7.60 -12.77 -30.75
N GLU A 318 8.75 -13.25 -30.29
CA GLU A 318 10.05 -12.76 -30.74
C GLU A 318 10.70 -13.76 -31.69
N ASP A 319 10.96 -14.98 -31.21
CA ASP A 319 11.61 -16.02 -32.01
C ASP A 319 11.39 -17.42 -31.39
N ALA A 320 11.84 -18.46 -32.09
CA ALA A 320 11.80 -19.84 -31.64
C ALA A 320 12.94 -20.66 -32.26
N THR A 321 13.38 -21.70 -31.54
CA THR A 321 14.43 -22.60 -32.02
C THR A 321 14.05 -24.08 -31.84
N PRO A 322 14.37 -24.95 -32.82
CA PRO A 322 14.15 -26.39 -32.67
C PRO A 322 15.02 -26.99 -31.56
N VAL A 323 14.47 -27.96 -30.83
CA VAL A 323 15.17 -28.73 -29.79
C VAL A 323 14.86 -30.24 -29.93
N PRO A 324 15.64 -31.14 -29.31
CA PRO A 324 15.22 -32.52 -29.15
C PRO A 324 13.83 -32.60 -28.50
N SER A 325 13.04 -33.61 -28.92
CA SER A 325 11.68 -33.80 -28.39
C SER A 325 11.73 -34.06 -26.89
N VAL A 326 11.03 -33.24 -26.10
CA VAL A 326 10.82 -33.49 -24.65
C VAL A 326 9.51 -34.22 -24.34
N ALA A 327 8.70 -34.51 -25.37
CA ALA A 327 7.47 -35.30 -25.26
C ALA A 327 7.73 -36.81 -25.30
N ASP A 328 8.80 -37.27 -24.64
CA ASP A 328 9.18 -38.68 -24.54
C ASP A 328 8.79 -39.32 -23.18
N GLY A 329 8.25 -38.50 -22.27
CA GLY A 329 7.82 -38.91 -20.93
C GLY A 329 8.97 -38.98 -19.93
N GLU A 330 10.18 -38.58 -20.30
CA GLU A 330 11.33 -38.50 -19.40
C GLU A 330 11.41 -37.11 -18.74
N TRP A 331 12.24 -37.00 -17.70
CA TRP A 331 12.53 -35.74 -17.04
C TRP A 331 13.67 -35.01 -17.77
N HIS A 332 13.46 -33.74 -18.06
CA HIS A 332 14.45 -32.83 -18.64
C HIS A 332 14.77 -31.70 -17.68
N THR A 333 15.97 -31.11 -17.76
CA THR A 333 16.34 -29.93 -16.98
C THR A 333 16.20 -28.67 -17.83
N LEU A 334 15.31 -27.77 -17.42
CA LEU A 334 15.14 -26.45 -18.02
C LEU A 334 15.80 -25.40 -17.13
N GLN A 335 16.60 -24.53 -17.71
CA GLN A 335 17.28 -23.46 -16.97
C GLN A 335 17.22 -22.13 -17.71
N LEU A 336 17.08 -21.07 -16.94
CA LEU A 336 17.14 -19.66 -17.32
C LEU A 336 18.24 -18.99 -16.51
N ASN A 337 19.08 -18.20 -17.17
CA ASN A 337 20.01 -17.29 -16.51
C ASN A 337 19.69 -15.87 -16.98
N VAL A 338 19.40 -14.97 -16.05
CA VAL A 338 19.17 -13.54 -16.29
C VAL A 338 20.36 -12.78 -15.70
N GLN A 339 21.07 -12.04 -16.55
CA GLN A 339 22.22 -11.25 -16.13
C GLN A 339 22.52 -10.16 -17.17
N ASN A 340 22.93 -8.97 -16.70
CA ASN A 340 23.40 -7.87 -17.57
C ASN A 340 22.37 -7.50 -18.66
N ASP A 341 21.11 -7.31 -18.26
CA ASP A 341 20.00 -6.95 -19.17
C ASP A 341 19.73 -7.99 -20.28
N GLN A 342 20.17 -9.23 -20.07
CA GLN A 342 20.01 -10.32 -21.02
C GLN A 342 19.57 -11.62 -20.35
N SER A 343 18.91 -12.49 -21.11
CA SER A 343 18.63 -13.87 -20.69
C SER A 343 19.27 -14.93 -21.59
N THR A 344 19.53 -16.10 -21.00
CA THR A 344 20.03 -17.31 -21.66
C THR A 344 19.18 -18.51 -21.23
N ILE A 345 18.71 -19.28 -22.22
CA ILE A 345 17.89 -20.48 -22.03
C ILE A 345 18.77 -21.71 -22.27
N VAL A 346 18.71 -22.66 -21.33
CA VAL A 346 19.48 -23.90 -21.36
C VAL A 346 18.52 -25.09 -21.19
N LEU A 347 18.70 -26.13 -22.01
CA LEU A 347 17.96 -27.39 -21.92
C LEU A 347 18.96 -28.53 -21.81
N ASP A 348 18.86 -29.34 -20.75
CA ASP A 348 19.72 -30.49 -20.49
C ASP A 348 21.23 -30.17 -20.53
N GLY A 349 21.58 -28.94 -20.10
CA GLY A 349 22.95 -28.43 -20.09
C GLY A 349 23.43 -27.86 -21.44
N GLU A 350 22.62 -27.88 -22.49
CA GLU A 350 22.91 -27.27 -23.78
C GLU A 350 22.25 -25.88 -23.89
N ILE A 351 23.00 -24.87 -24.31
CA ILE A 351 22.47 -23.52 -24.57
C ILE A 351 21.56 -23.59 -25.80
N VAL A 352 20.30 -23.24 -25.60
CA VAL A 352 19.25 -23.21 -26.63
C VAL A 352 19.16 -21.83 -27.28
N ALA A 353 19.21 -20.78 -26.44
CA ALA A 353 19.19 -19.38 -26.85
C ALA A 353 20.02 -18.55 -25.86
N GLU A 354 20.75 -17.55 -26.34
CA GLU A 354 21.63 -16.70 -25.53
C GLU A 354 21.54 -15.24 -25.94
N ASN A 355 21.89 -14.33 -25.01
CA ASN A 355 21.89 -12.88 -25.21
C ASN A 355 20.52 -12.33 -25.65
N LEU A 356 19.44 -12.94 -25.16
CA LEU A 356 18.09 -12.46 -25.42
C LEU A 356 17.91 -11.12 -24.68
N ALA A 357 17.53 -10.08 -25.40
CA ALA A 357 17.33 -8.77 -24.78
C ALA A 357 16.10 -8.82 -23.86
N LEU A 358 16.22 -8.26 -22.66
CA LEU A 358 15.09 -8.19 -21.74
C LEU A 358 14.14 -7.06 -22.13
N THR A 359 12.84 -7.35 -22.17
CA THR A 359 11.80 -6.31 -22.20
C THR A 359 11.53 -5.76 -20.80
N TYR A 360 11.57 -6.64 -19.80
CA TYR A 360 11.43 -6.32 -18.39
C TYR A 360 12.70 -6.80 -17.69
N ASP A 361 13.43 -5.90 -17.04
CA ASP A 361 14.76 -6.18 -16.48
C ASP A 361 14.71 -6.75 -15.06
N TYR A 362 13.55 -6.75 -14.43
CA TYR A 362 13.37 -7.20 -13.05
C TYR A 362 11.91 -7.61 -12.82
N GLY A 363 11.69 -8.63 -11.99
CA GLY A 363 10.35 -8.99 -11.54
C GLY A 363 10.28 -10.38 -10.94
N TYR A 364 9.06 -10.90 -10.84
CA TYR A 364 8.79 -12.23 -10.34
C TYR A 364 9.18 -13.33 -11.33
N VAL A 365 9.28 -14.55 -10.83
CA VAL A 365 9.51 -15.76 -11.63
C VAL A 365 8.36 -16.74 -11.45
N GLY A 366 8.05 -17.49 -12.50
CA GLY A 366 6.94 -18.44 -12.47
C GLY A 366 7.16 -19.65 -13.36
N LEU A 367 6.33 -20.67 -13.12
CA LEU A 367 6.23 -21.83 -14.00
C LEU A 367 5.08 -21.62 -14.97
N LEU A 368 5.26 -22.06 -16.20
CA LEU A 368 4.32 -21.87 -17.29
C LEU A 368 3.95 -23.23 -17.89
N ALA A 369 2.67 -23.42 -18.17
CA ALA A 369 2.17 -24.50 -19.02
C ALA A 369 1.18 -23.94 -20.04
N SER A 370 1.15 -24.49 -21.24
CA SER A 370 0.15 -24.12 -22.24
C SER A 370 -0.29 -25.36 -22.97
N GLN A 371 -1.59 -25.55 -23.12
CA GLN A 371 -2.20 -26.69 -23.81
C GLN A 371 -1.55 -28.04 -23.47
N SER A 372 -1.21 -28.26 -22.20
CA SER A 372 -0.34 -29.37 -21.80
C SER A 372 -0.56 -29.78 -20.37
N HIS A 373 -0.47 -31.08 -20.08
CA HIS A 373 -0.26 -31.61 -18.74
C HIS A 373 1.25 -31.77 -18.54
N VAL A 374 1.80 -31.08 -17.55
CA VAL A 374 3.24 -31.11 -17.24
C VAL A 374 3.46 -31.23 -15.74
N ALA A 375 4.63 -31.74 -15.36
CA ALA A 375 5.10 -31.76 -13.97
C ALA A 375 6.42 -31.00 -13.85
N PHE A 376 6.58 -30.28 -12.74
CA PHE A 376 7.81 -29.61 -12.34
C PHE A 376 8.33 -30.19 -11.04
N ASP A 377 9.64 -30.32 -10.94
CA ASP A 377 10.35 -30.82 -9.77
C ASP A 377 11.72 -30.14 -9.64
N ASP A 378 12.37 -30.24 -8.49
CA ASP A 378 13.71 -29.71 -8.22
C ASP A 378 13.86 -28.23 -8.66
N VAL A 379 12.87 -27.39 -8.35
CA VAL A 379 12.90 -25.97 -8.69
C VAL A 379 13.94 -25.27 -7.83
N LEU A 380 14.88 -24.61 -8.49
CA LEU A 380 15.99 -23.91 -7.88
C LEU A 380 16.04 -22.48 -8.42
N ILE A 381 15.98 -21.51 -7.52
CA ILE A 381 16.22 -20.09 -7.82
C ILE A 381 17.45 -19.65 -7.05
N SER A 382 18.42 -19.08 -7.74
CA SER A 382 19.61 -18.51 -7.12
C SER A 382 19.74 -17.06 -7.56
N GLN A 383 19.65 -16.13 -6.61
CA GLN A 383 19.91 -14.73 -6.90
C GLN A 383 21.40 -14.55 -7.15
N HIS A 384 21.77 -13.93 -8.27
CA HIS A 384 23.12 -13.41 -8.42
C HIS A 384 23.12 -12.11 -7.62
N SER A 385 23.95 -12.05 -6.56
CA SER A 385 23.91 -11.03 -5.52
C SER A 385 23.45 -9.67 -6.06
N GLY A 386 22.26 -9.23 -5.63
CA GLY A 386 21.82 -7.86 -5.89
C GLY A 386 22.88 -6.89 -5.37
N LEU A 387 22.93 -5.69 -5.96
CA LEU A 387 23.90 -4.63 -5.68
C LEU A 387 24.41 -4.72 -4.24
N ASN A 388 25.60 -5.29 -4.05
CA ASN A 388 26.12 -5.44 -2.69
C ASN A 388 26.48 -4.04 -2.16
N SER A 389 26.68 -3.90 -0.85
CA SER A 389 26.97 -2.59 -0.24
C SER A 389 28.15 -1.84 -0.87
N SER A 390 29.07 -2.53 -1.55
CA SER A 390 30.17 -1.88 -2.28
C SER A 390 29.75 -1.30 -3.64
N GLU A 391 28.74 -1.88 -4.28
CA GLU A 391 28.12 -1.35 -5.51
C GLU A 391 27.07 -0.28 -5.20
N ALA A 392 26.34 -0.42 -4.09
CA ALA A 392 25.44 0.61 -3.58
C ALA A 392 26.18 1.94 -3.36
N VAL A 393 27.41 1.91 -2.81
CA VAL A 393 28.25 3.11 -2.60
C VAL A 393 28.64 3.82 -3.91
N ALA A 394 28.58 3.13 -5.06
CA ALA A 394 28.82 3.72 -6.38
C ALA A 394 27.53 4.13 -7.11
N LEU A 395 26.36 3.77 -6.57
CA LEU A 395 25.08 4.00 -7.20
C LEU A 395 24.62 5.41 -6.85
N GLU A 396 24.70 6.34 -7.80
CA GLU A 396 23.94 7.59 -7.78
C GLU A 396 22.94 7.51 -8.93
N ARG A 397 21.67 7.24 -8.61
CA ARG A 397 20.58 7.28 -9.59
C ARG A 397 19.71 8.50 -9.32
N VAL A 398 19.36 9.20 -10.39
CA VAL A 398 18.51 10.39 -10.36
C VAL A 398 17.41 10.22 -11.40
N TYR A 399 16.16 10.41 -10.99
CA TYR A 399 14.99 10.45 -11.86
C TYR A 399 14.42 11.86 -11.82
N ASP A 400 14.63 12.62 -12.91
CA ASP A 400 14.15 14.01 -13.06
C ASP A 400 12.89 14.13 -13.93
N PHE A 401 12.40 12.99 -14.45
CA PHE A 401 11.20 12.86 -15.30
C PHE A 401 11.14 13.82 -16.50
N ALA A 402 12.24 14.48 -16.87
CA ALA A 402 12.28 15.54 -17.87
C ALA A 402 11.95 15.02 -19.29
N ASP A 403 12.23 13.74 -19.52
CA ASP A 403 11.92 13.00 -20.74
C ASP A 403 10.55 12.30 -20.71
N GLY A 404 9.83 12.37 -19.59
CA GLY A 404 8.56 11.68 -19.36
C GLY A 404 8.70 10.17 -19.15
N ASN A 405 9.92 9.65 -18.98
CA ASN A 405 10.15 8.23 -18.80
C ASN A 405 9.80 7.80 -17.37
N VAL A 406 8.90 6.82 -17.28
CA VAL A 406 8.47 6.20 -16.01
C VAL A 406 8.51 4.68 -16.10
N ALA A 407 9.27 4.11 -17.04
CA ALA A 407 9.34 2.65 -17.24
C ALA A 407 9.79 1.89 -15.98
N ASP A 408 10.65 2.50 -15.17
CA ASP A 408 11.12 1.91 -13.92
C ASP A 408 10.09 2.02 -12.77
N TRP A 409 8.96 2.70 -12.99
CA TRP A 409 7.96 2.96 -11.97
C TRP A 409 6.71 2.11 -12.17
N LEU A 410 6.32 1.39 -11.12
CA LEU A 410 5.08 0.62 -11.09
C LEU A 410 4.05 1.37 -10.25
N ALA A 411 3.09 1.99 -10.92
CA ALA A 411 1.92 2.59 -10.29
C ALA A 411 0.87 1.52 -9.99
N PHE A 412 1.00 0.83 -8.84
CA PHE A 412 0.04 -0.20 -8.45
C PHE A 412 -1.18 0.37 -7.69
N ALA A 413 -1.13 1.62 -7.24
CA ALA A 413 -2.27 2.32 -6.67
C ALA A 413 -2.28 3.81 -7.06
N GLY A 414 -3.35 4.27 -7.70
CA GLY A 414 -3.55 5.68 -8.07
C GLY A 414 -3.35 6.02 -9.52
N GLU A 415 -3.63 7.28 -9.85
CA GLU A 415 -3.40 7.84 -11.18
C GLU A 415 -2.07 8.59 -11.20
N TRP A 416 -1.04 7.93 -11.75
CA TRP A 416 0.31 8.47 -11.84
C TRP A 416 0.67 8.80 -13.29
N THR A 417 1.19 10.00 -13.52
CA THR A 417 1.56 10.46 -14.87
C THR A 417 2.78 11.36 -14.85
N ALA A 418 3.73 11.12 -15.77
CA ALA A 418 4.80 12.08 -16.02
C ALA A 418 4.31 13.17 -16.97
N VAL A 419 4.42 14.42 -16.53
CA VAL A 419 3.91 15.61 -17.24
C VAL A 419 4.79 16.79 -16.89
N ASP A 420 5.20 17.58 -17.88
CA ASP A 420 6.01 18.80 -17.68
C ASP A 420 7.29 18.59 -16.85
N GLY A 421 7.94 17.42 -16.98
CA GLY A 421 9.18 17.10 -16.26
C GLY A 421 9.00 16.74 -14.79
N ARG A 422 7.81 16.28 -14.40
CA ARG A 422 7.51 15.83 -13.03
C ARG A 422 6.60 14.62 -13.07
N TYR A 423 6.68 13.79 -12.03
CA TYR A 423 5.81 12.64 -11.87
C TYR A 423 4.70 12.99 -10.88
N GLU A 424 3.46 13.07 -11.36
CA GLU A 424 2.32 13.52 -10.57
C GLU A 424 1.40 12.35 -10.22
N GLN A 425 0.97 12.33 -8.97
CA GLN A 425 -0.24 11.65 -8.55
C GLN A 425 -1.38 12.67 -8.60
N ARG A 426 -2.54 12.35 -9.18
CA ARG A 426 -3.69 13.30 -9.28
C ARG A 426 -4.95 12.92 -8.52
N GLN A 427 -5.03 11.72 -7.98
CA GLN A 427 -6.26 11.20 -7.40
C GLN A 427 -6.39 11.58 -5.92
N GLN A 428 -7.36 12.43 -5.59
CA GLN A 428 -7.51 12.96 -4.22
C GLN A 428 -8.52 12.22 -3.35
N THR A 429 -9.27 11.25 -3.88
CA THR A 429 -10.44 10.66 -3.19
C THR A 429 -10.16 9.38 -2.42
N GLU A 430 -8.99 8.80 -2.57
CA GLU A 430 -8.65 7.50 -2.00
C GLU A 430 -7.30 7.56 -1.29
N TRP A 431 -7.06 6.56 -0.46
CA TRP A 431 -5.86 6.45 0.36
C TRP A 431 -4.78 5.59 -0.32
N ASP A 432 -3.57 5.68 0.20
CA ASP A 432 -2.44 4.80 -0.07
C ASP A 432 -2.13 4.61 -1.55
N ARG A 433 -1.83 5.73 -2.19
CA ARG A 433 -1.52 5.83 -3.62
C ARG A 433 -0.03 5.70 -3.76
N ILE A 434 0.42 4.70 -4.51
CA ILE A 434 1.82 4.28 -4.49
C ILE A 434 2.31 4.04 -5.92
N ALA A 435 3.48 4.59 -6.19
CA ALA A 435 4.30 4.22 -7.33
C ALA A 435 5.65 3.70 -6.83
N ALA A 436 5.97 2.45 -7.15
CA ALA A 436 7.15 1.76 -6.69
C ALA A 436 8.24 1.73 -7.76
N LEU A 437 9.45 2.11 -7.38
CA LEU A 437 10.60 2.03 -8.26
C LEU A 437 11.08 0.58 -8.37
N ASN A 438 11.51 0.20 -9.57
CA ASN A 438 12.08 -1.10 -9.89
C ASN A 438 13.51 -1.25 -9.36
N THR A 439 13.72 -0.95 -8.09
CA THR A 439 15.03 -1.01 -7.46
C THR A 439 14.85 -1.45 -6.03
N ARG A 440 15.29 -2.68 -5.74
CA ARG A 440 15.38 -3.19 -4.39
C ARG A 440 16.67 -2.71 -3.75
N MET A 441 16.56 -2.01 -2.64
CA MET A 441 17.67 -1.48 -1.86
C MET A 441 18.05 -2.50 -0.78
N VAL A 442 19.36 -2.73 -0.60
CA VAL A 442 19.92 -3.62 0.43
C VAL A 442 21.02 -2.86 1.18
N GLY A 443 21.00 -2.95 2.51
CA GLY A 443 22.01 -2.30 3.36
C GLY A 443 21.76 -0.81 3.56
N THR A 444 22.83 -0.02 3.63
CA THR A 444 22.76 1.40 3.99
C THR A 444 22.60 2.28 2.75
N TYR A 445 21.55 3.12 2.71
CA TYR A 445 21.27 3.98 1.57
C TYR A 445 20.51 5.26 1.96
N ARG A 446 20.50 6.23 1.05
CA ARG A 446 19.66 7.42 1.09
C ARG A 446 18.69 7.38 -0.08
N PHE A 447 17.43 7.62 0.24
CA PHE A 447 16.35 7.79 -0.72
C PHE A 447 15.72 9.16 -0.49
N SER A 448 15.71 9.99 -1.53
CA SER A 448 15.14 11.34 -1.44
C SER A 448 14.40 11.72 -2.70
N THR A 449 13.60 12.77 -2.60
CA THR A 449 12.83 13.35 -3.71
C THR A 449 12.56 14.82 -3.43
N GLU A 450 12.41 15.62 -4.47
CA GLU A 450 11.78 16.93 -4.37
C GLU A 450 10.27 16.77 -4.57
N MET A 451 9.49 17.41 -3.69
CA MET A 451 8.04 17.33 -3.69
C MET A 451 7.42 18.70 -3.73
N LEU A 452 6.37 18.84 -4.55
CA LEU A 452 5.51 20.01 -4.62
C LEU A 452 4.09 19.60 -4.27
N PHE A 453 3.60 20.11 -3.15
CA PHE A 453 2.20 19.95 -2.76
C PHE A 453 1.33 20.89 -3.61
N ILE A 454 0.37 20.33 -4.35
CA ILE A 454 -0.52 21.11 -5.22
C ILE A 454 -1.88 21.33 -4.56
N GLU A 455 -2.54 20.26 -4.12
CA GLU A 455 -3.88 20.31 -3.51
C GLU A 455 -4.13 19.11 -2.58
N GLY A 456 -5.13 19.22 -1.69
CA GLY A 456 -5.60 18.15 -0.82
C GLY A 456 -5.28 18.38 0.67
N ASP A 457 -5.45 17.33 1.46
CA ASP A 457 -5.30 17.41 2.93
C ASP A 457 -4.23 16.46 3.53
N MET A 458 -3.85 15.40 2.81
CA MET A 458 -3.02 14.30 3.33
C MET A 458 -1.65 14.15 2.66
N GLY A 459 -1.24 15.13 1.85
CA GLY A 459 0.10 15.28 1.26
C GLY A 459 0.68 14.04 0.59
N GLY A 460 1.99 14.10 0.39
CA GLY A 460 2.76 13.03 -0.21
C GLY A 460 3.79 12.45 0.75
N GLY A 461 4.62 11.55 0.27
CA GLY A 461 5.61 10.88 1.09
C GLY A 461 6.51 9.92 0.32
N LEU A 462 7.26 9.14 1.08
CA LEU A 462 8.14 8.08 0.60
C LEU A 462 7.72 6.74 1.21
N MET A 463 7.73 5.71 0.37
CA MET A 463 7.73 4.30 0.77
C MET A 463 9.16 3.75 0.68
N PHE A 464 9.57 2.92 1.61
CA PHE A 464 10.88 2.28 1.56
C PHE A 464 10.88 0.94 2.28
N ASN A 465 11.88 0.11 1.97
CA ASN A 465 11.97 -1.27 2.44
C ASN A 465 10.66 -2.06 2.25
N MET A 466 9.97 -1.84 1.11
CA MET A 466 8.80 -2.63 0.76
C MET A 466 9.24 -4.04 0.36
N GLN A 467 8.66 -5.08 0.97
CA GLN A 467 9.07 -6.45 0.62
C GLN A 467 8.62 -6.89 -0.78
N GLN A 468 7.53 -6.29 -1.27
CA GLN A 468 7.00 -6.53 -2.60
C GLN A 468 6.83 -5.18 -3.31
N ARG A 469 7.07 -5.15 -4.63
CA ARG A 469 7.00 -3.91 -5.43
C ARG A 469 5.56 -3.46 -5.68
N ASP A 470 4.62 -4.39 -5.74
CA ASP A 470 3.20 -4.21 -6.07
C ASP A 470 2.27 -4.32 -4.84
N ASP A 471 2.83 -4.40 -3.63
CA ASP A 471 2.09 -4.42 -2.38
C ASP A 471 2.77 -3.52 -1.33
N LYS A 472 1.95 -2.76 -0.60
CA LYS A 472 2.41 -1.93 0.52
C LYS A 472 2.62 -2.74 1.79
N ALA A 473 2.08 -3.95 1.91
CA ALA A 473 2.29 -4.79 3.08
C ALA A 473 3.78 -5.00 3.33
N LEU A 474 4.16 -5.06 4.61
CA LEU A 474 5.55 -5.22 5.03
C LEU A 474 6.47 -4.12 4.46
N SER A 475 6.14 -2.85 4.70
CA SER A 475 6.94 -1.71 4.24
C SER A 475 7.05 -0.61 5.30
N HIS A 476 7.91 0.37 5.06
CA HIS A 476 7.94 1.62 5.80
C HIS A 476 7.37 2.78 4.98
N MET A 477 6.82 3.75 5.68
CA MET A 477 6.26 4.96 5.09
C MET A 477 6.62 6.18 5.94
N ILE A 478 7.00 7.26 5.26
CA ILE A 478 6.98 8.61 5.81
C ILE A 478 6.04 9.46 4.96
N SER A 479 5.09 10.18 5.56
CA SER A 479 4.13 10.99 4.81
C SER A 479 3.80 12.29 5.52
N PHE A 480 3.54 13.33 4.73
CA PHE A 480 2.94 14.56 5.24
C PHE A 480 1.47 14.30 5.62
N THR A 481 0.96 15.02 6.61
CA THR A 481 -0.47 15.09 6.94
C THR A 481 -0.80 16.50 7.45
N GLY A 482 -2.05 16.74 7.84
CA GLY A 482 -2.47 18.03 8.39
C GLY A 482 -2.19 19.16 7.40
N ARG A 483 -2.43 18.93 6.11
CA ARG A 483 -2.19 19.88 5.02
C ARG A 483 -0.73 20.35 4.94
N GLY A 484 0.21 19.43 5.16
CA GLY A 484 1.65 19.69 5.06
C GLY A 484 2.28 20.30 6.31
N THR A 485 1.58 20.32 7.45
CA THR A 485 2.12 20.88 8.72
C THR A 485 2.61 19.81 9.69
N PHE A 486 2.37 18.54 9.38
CA PHE A 486 2.78 17.40 10.17
C PHE A 486 3.45 16.36 9.27
N LEU A 487 4.50 15.71 9.78
CA LEU A 487 5.14 14.57 9.13
C LEU A 487 4.98 13.35 10.05
N GLN A 488 4.35 12.30 9.55
CA GLN A 488 4.18 11.03 10.28
C GLN A 488 5.05 9.93 9.67
N TRP A 489 5.39 8.94 10.47
CA TRP A 489 6.10 7.75 10.01
C TRP A 489 5.68 6.49 10.74
N GLY A 490 5.88 5.36 10.06
CA GLY A 490 5.54 4.06 10.58
C GLY A 490 5.79 2.97 9.55
N SER A 491 5.15 1.82 9.77
CA SER A 491 5.29 0.65 8.90
C SER A 491 3.94 0.02 8.61
N PHE A 492 3.78 -0.60 7.44
CA PHE A 492 2.64 -1.45 7.15
C PHE A 492 2.92 -2.88 7.61
N ASP A 493 1.96 -3.49 8.30
CA ASP A 493 2.06 -4.89 8.71
C ASP A 493 1.79 -5.87 7.54
N ALA A 494 1.75 -7.17 7.83
CA ALA A 494 1.50 -8.22 6.84
C ALA A 494 0.09 -8.16 6.21
N SER A 495 -0.84 -7.43 6.83
CA SER A 495 -2.20 -7.22 6.30
C SER A 495 -2.33 -5.89 5.56
N GLY A 496 -1.21 -5.16 5.36
CA GLY A 496 -1.22 -3.84 4.75
C GLY A 496 -1.87 -2.76 5.64
N VAL A 497 -1.92 -2.97 6.95
CA VAL A 497 -2.44 -1.97 7.90
C VAL A 497 -1.29 -1.10 8.40
N PHE A 498 -1.46 0.22 8.33
CA PHE A 498 -0.45 1.15 8.82
C PHE A 498 -0.36 1.13 10.35
N VAL A 499 0.86 0.91 10.85
CA VAL A 499 1.24 0.94 12.26
C VAL A 499 2.03 2.22 12.49
N TYR A 500 1.35 3.21 13.07
CA TYR A 500 1.95 4.48 13.46
C TYR A 500 3.08 4.28 14.46
N GLN A 501 4.26 4.83 14.17
CA GLN A 501 5.40 4.82 15.10
C GLN A 501 5.51 6.16 15.82
N ALA A 502 5.58 7.27 15.08
CA ALA A 502 5.63 8.62 15.62
C ALA A 502 5.39 9.66 14.51
N GLY A 503 5.48 10.94 14.89
CA GLY A 503 5.31 12.07 13.99
C GLY A 503 5.89 13.36 14.59
N ALA A 504 6.01 14.39 13.77
CA ALA A 504 6.54 15.69 14.16
C ALA A 504 5.81 16.84 13.46
N ASN A 505 5.61 17.94 14.20
CA ASN A 505 5.20 19.21 13.60
C ASN A 505 6.37 19.78 12.78
N ILE A 506 6.07 20.25 11.58
CA ILE A 506 7.04 20.80 10.63
C ILE A 506 6.56 22.15 10.11
N PRO A 507 7.45 22.97 9.49
CA PRO A 507 7.01 24.08 8.66
C PRO A 507 6.02 23.60 7.60
N ASN A 508 5.03 24.44 7.27
CA ASN A 508 4.03 24.08 6.29
C ASN A 508 4.67 23.89 4.89
N VAL A 509 4.61 22.68 4.35
CA VAL A 509 5.09 22.36 2.99
C VAL A 509 4.02 22.53 1.90
N SER A 510 2.78 22.85 2.30
CA SER A 510 1.69 23.23 1.39
C SER A 510 1.71 24.74 1.11
N ASP A 511 2.88 25.26 0.72
CA ASP A 511 3.13 26.68 0.48
C ASP A 511 3.36 27.02 -1.01
N GLY A 512 3.28 26.00 -1.87
CA GLY A 512 3.49 26.11 -3.31
C GLY A 512 4.95 26.08 -3.75
N ASN A 513 5.89 25.78 -2.84
CA ASN A 513 7.30 25.58 -3.15
C ASN A 513 7.67 24.08 -3.20
N TRP A 514 8.81 23.79 -3.80
CA TRP A 514 9.42 22.46 -3.75
C TRP A 514 10.15 22.26 -2.43
N HIS A 515 10.01 21.08 -1.85
CA HIS A 515 10.68 20.66 -0.63
C HIS A 515 11.39 19.32 -0.85
N GLU A 516 12.60 19.15 -0.30
CA GLU A 516 13.30 17.87 -0.33
C GLU A 516 12.87 17.02 0.86
N LEU A 517 12.25 15.86 0.61
CA LEU A 517 12.01 14.84 1.62
C LEU A 517 13.03 13.70 1.43
N ALA A 518 13.68 13.29 2.50
CA ALA A 518 14.67 12.21 2.45
C ALA A 518 14.59 11.26 3.64
N VAL A 519 14.94 10.00 3.38
CA VAL A 519 15.23 8.98 4.38
C VAL A 519 16.66 8.48 4.22
N GLU A 520 17.37 8.37 5.34
CA GLU A 520 18.68 7.71 5.43
C GLU A 520 18.51 6.41 6.20
N VAL A 521 18.65 5.29 5.51
CA VAL A 521 18.45 3.94 6.04
C VAL A 521 19.79 3.34 6.41
N TYR A 522 19.89 2.87 7.65
CA TYR A 522 21.03 2.16 8.22
C TYR A 522 20.68 0.68 8.43
N GLU A 523 21.57 -0.08 9.07
CA GLU A 523 21.38 -1.52 9.26
C GLU A 523 20.12 -1.87 10.09
N THR A 524 19.80 -1.06 11.10
CA THR A 524 18.68 -1.32 12.02
C THR A 524 17.82 -0.09 12.34
N THR A 525 18.20 1.08 11.82
CA THR A 525 17.53 2.34 12.06
C THR A 525 17.44 3.19 10.80
N TYR A 526 16.64 4.25 10.83
CA TYR A 526 16.63 5.27 9.80
C TYR A 526 16.46 6.67 10.39
N ASN A 527 16.86 7.67 9.59
CA ASN A 527 16.66 9.09 9.87
C ASN A 527 15.75 9.71 8.82
N ILE A 528 15.03 10.76 9.21
CA ILE A 528 14.17 11.54 8.32
C ILE A 528 14.71 12.96 8.21
N LEU A 529 14.84 13.47 6.99
CA LEU A 529 15.25 14.83 6.71
C LEU A 529 14.20 15.55 5.86
N LEU A 530 13.99 16.83 6.15
CA LEU A 530 13.18 17.76 5.36
C LEU A 530 14.02 18.99 5.04
N ASP A 531 14.22 19.30 3.77
CA ASP A 531 15.06 20.39 3.29
C ASP A 531 16.49 20.35 3.88
N GLY A 532 17.03 19.14 4.01
CA GLY A 532 18.34 18.87 4.62
C GLY A 532 18.39 19.01 6.15
N VAL A 533 17.28 19.33 6.82
CA VAL A 533 17.18 19.41 8.28
C VAL A 533 16.69 18.08 8.85
N LEU A 534 17.41 17.53 9.83
CA LEU A 534 16.99 16.33 10.56
C LEU A 534 15.67 16.59 11.31
N VAL A 535 14.63 15.84 10.95
CA VAL A 535 13.33 15.84 11.63
C VAL A 535 13.30 14.79 12.75
N ALA A 536 13.84 13.61 12.47
CA ALA A 536 13.92 12.49 13.40
C ALA A 536 15.15 11.61 13.11
N THR A 537 15.67 10.96 14.15
CA THR A 537 16.90 10.14 14.08
C THR A 537 16.72 8.83 14.83
N ASP A 538 17.50 7.82 14.42
CA ASP A 538 17.59 6.51 15.08
C ASP A 538 16.23 5.81 15.22
N ILE A 539 15.33 6.00 14.25
CA ILE A 539 14.03 5.36 14.25
C ILE A 539 14.22 3.86 13.93
N PRO A 540 13.70 2.93 14.75
CA PRO A 540 13.89 1.51 14.50
C PRO A 540 13.26 1.02 13.20
N LEU A 541 14.02 0.24 12.43
CA LEU A 541 13.48 -0.49 11.28
C LEU A 541 12.73 -1.74 11.73
N VAL A 542 11.64 -2.03 11.02
CA VAL A 542 10.92 -3.31 11.08
C VAL A 542 11.38 -4.24 9.93
N TYR A 543 11.80 -3.65 8.82
CA TYR A 543 12.22 -4.30 7.58
C TYR A 543 13.52 -3.63 7.16
N ASN A 544 14.56 -4.41 6.87
CA ASN A 544 15.93 -3.88 6.72
C ASN A 544 16.33 -3.60 5.25
N ASP A 545 15.54 -4.10 4.31
CA ASP A 545 15.77 -3.97 2.87
C ASP A 545 14.43 -4.03 2.13
N GLY A 546 14.41 -3.69 0.85
CA GLY A 546 13.21 -3.76 0.02
C GLY A 546 13.16 -2.69 -1.06
N PHE A 547 12.04 -2.60 -1.76
CA PHE A 547 11.83 -1.56 -2.76
C PHE A 547 11.60 -0.19 -2.12
N VAL A 548 11.78 0.84 -2.94
CA VAL A 548 11.42 2.21 -2.61
C VAL A 548 10.30 2.70 -3.51
N GLY A 549 9.57 3.70 -3.08
CA GLY A 549 8.46 4.25 -3.83
C GLY A 549 8.03 5.62 -3.36
N LEU A 550 7.13 6.23 -4.13
CA LEU A 550 6.46 7.46 -3.80
C LEU A 550 5.09 7.13 -3.22
N PHE A 551 4.65 7.91 -2.25
CA PHE A 551 3.38 7.72 -1.55
C PHE A 551 2.53 8.99 -1.65
N ASP A 552 1.26 8.88 -1.97
CA ASP A 552 0.29 9.97 -1.82
C ASP A 552 -0.92 9.49 -1.02
N GLY A 553 -1.48 10.38 -0.21
CA GLY A 553 -2.77 10.15 0.42
C GLY A 553 -3.91 10.74 -0.43
N GLN A 554 -4.83 11.41 0.25
CA GLN A 554 -5.88 12.23 -0.34
C GLN A 554 -5.32 13.59 -0.78
N SER A 555 -4.37 13.61 -1.72
CA SER A 555 -3.76 14.83 -2.23
C SER A 555 -3.37 14.73 -3.70
N TRP A 556 -2.97 15.87 -4.26
CA TRP A 556 -2.31 15.99 -5.55
C TRP A 556 -0.90 16.49 -5.26
N VAL A 557 0.08 15.62 -5.46
CA VAL A 557 1.50 15.92 -5.27
C VAL A 557 2.27 15.65 -6.55
N ALA A 558 3.22 16.54 -6.84
CA ALA A 558 4.22 16.34 -7.87
C ALA A 558 5.56 15.96 -7.25
N TYR A 559 6.26 15.04 -7.90
CA TYR A 559 7.59 14.58 -7.53
C TYR A 559 8.58 14.89 -8.66
N ASP A 560 9.80 15.23 -8.27
CA ASP A 560 10.94 15.44 -9.16
C ASP A 560 12.24 15.08 -8.43
N ASN A 561 13.34 14.92 -9.16
CA ASN A 561 14.68 14.68 -8.62
C ASN A 561 14.71 13.53 -7.59
N VAL A 562 14.04 12.42 -7.89
CA VAL A 562 14.09 11.23 -7.05
C VAL A 562 15.51 10.68 -7.09
N ARG A 563 16.16 10.59 -5.94
CA ARG A 563 17.56 10.22 -5.79
C ARG A 563 17.71 8.98 -4.95
N LEU A 564 18.48 8.03 -5.47
CA LEU A 564 18.99 6.90 -4.72
C LEU A 564 20.50 6.97 -4.67
N SER A 565 21.03 6.90 -3.46
CA SER A 565 22.47 6.80 -3.24
C SER A 565 22.81 5.78 -2.17
N GLY A 566 23.84 4.97 -2.38
CA GLY A 566 24.42 4.25 -1.25
C GLY A 566 25.05 5.25 -0.29
N LEU A 567 24.76 5.09 0.99
CA LEU A 567 25.49 5.84 1.99
C LEU A 567 26.87 5.19 2.07
N ALA A 568 27.87 5.84 1.45
CA ALA A 568 29.26 5.55 1.77
C ALA A 568 29.33 5.41 3.29
N GLN A 569 29.81 4.27 3.80
CA GLN A 569 29.98 4.08 5.23
C GLN A 569 30.76 5.28 5.74
N SER A 570 30.04 6.25 6.29
CA SER A 570 30.62 7.48 6.77
C SER A 570 31.50 6.99 7.89
N THR A 571 32.80 6.92 7.61
CA THR A 571 33.78 6.47 8.57
C THR A 571 33.68 7.51 9.65
N ALA A 572 32.90 7.22 10.69
CA ALA A 572 32.39 8.20 11.64
C ALA A 572 33.48 9.21 11.92
N ILE A 573 33.39 10.39 11.29
CA ILE A 573 34.31 11.48 11.59
C ILE A 573 33.91 11.82 12.99
N GLY A 574 34.72 11.35 13.94
CA GLY A 574 34.39 11.33 15.35
C GLY A 574 33.73 12.65 15.70
N ALA A 575 32.49 12.55 16.17
CA ALA A 575 31.92 13.61 16.98
C ALA A 575 32.92 13.82 18.12
N GLU A 576 33.82 14.78 17.91
CA GLU A 576 34.76 15.24 18.91
C GLU A 576 33.86 15.80 20.01
N ALA A 577 33.62 14.95 21.00
CA ALA A 577 32.84 15.29 22.17
C ALA A 577 33.40 16.61 22.69
N ALA A 578 32.57 17.66 22.62
CA ALA A 578 32.91 18.96 23.17
C ALA A 578 33.45 18.74 24.59
N PRO A 579 34.65 19.26 24.93
CA PRO A 579 35.28 18.96 26.19
C PRO A 579 34.35 19.38 27.33
N ALA A 580 34.06 18.42 28.21
CA ALA A 580 33.29 18.64 29.43
C ALA A 580 33.89 19.82 30.19
N GLY A 581 33.17 20.95 30.17
CA GLY A 581 33.51 22.15 30.92
C GLY A 581 33.49 21.84 32.42
N GLU A 582 34.65 21.99 33.05
CA GLU A 582 34.81 21.96 34.49
C GLU A 582 33.97 23.07 35.16
N GLY A 583 33.09 22.64 36.07
CA GLY A 583 32.81 23.31 37.35
C GLY A 583 32.41 24.79 37.35
N ALA A 584 31.11 25.05 37.32
CA ALA A 584 30.53 26.26 37.91
C ALA A 584 29.61 25.87 39.08
N THR A 585 30.07 26.11 40.30
CA THR A 585 29.31 25.94 41.54
C THR A 585 28.17 26.95 41.62
N THR A 586 26.95 26.44 41.79
CA THR A 586 25.73 27.17 42.16
C THR A 586 25.87 27.85 43.53
N PRO A 587 25.61 29.18 43.67
CA PRO A 587 25.26 29.78 44.95
C PRO A 587 23.74 29.74 45.16
N ALA A 588 23.36 29.49 46.41
CA ALA A 588 21.98 29.49 46.91
C ALA A 588 21.28 30.86 46.77
N PRO A 589 19.92 30.90 46.70
CA PRO A 589 19.18 32.14 46.61
C PRO A 589 19.01 32.78 48.01
N GLU A 590 19.51 33.99 48.18
CA GLU A 590 19.14 34.89 49.28
C GLU A 590 18.13 35.94 48.79
N GLY A 591 17.27 36.33 49.71
CA GLY A 591 16.02 37.05 49.46
C GLY A 591 16.15 38.51 49.02
N ASP A 592 15.01 38.95 48.47
CA ASP A 592 14.30 40.17 48.84
C ASP A 592 14.85 41.52 48.36
N ALA A 593 14.17 42.14 47.39
CA ALA A 593 13.76 43.55 47.43
C ALA A 593 12.97 43.96 46.17
N THR A 594 11.70 44.33 46.39
CA THR A 594 10.87 45.17 45.52
C THR A 594 11.53 46.55 45.28
N PRO A 595 11.42 47.10 44.05
CA PRO A 595 10.82 48.42 43.94
C PRO A 595 9.89 48.59 42.71
N GLU A 596 8.70 49.11 42.95
CA GLU A 596 7.92 49.97 42.04
C GLU A 596 8.26 51.45 42.37
N PRO A 597 7.81 52.47 41.61
CA PRO A 597 7.50 52.56 40.18
C PRO A 597 8.10 53.84 39.55
N GLU A 598 7.95 54.03 38.24
CA GLU A 598 7.99 55.28 37.43
C GLU A 598 8.31 54.84 35.99
N GLY A 599 7.70 55.26 34.89
CA GLY A 599 6.72 56.27 34.55
C GLY A 599 6.84 56.46 33.02
N GLU A 600 5.71 56.63 32.33
CA GLU A 600 5.56 57.46 31.12
C GLU A 600 6.47 57.20 29.88
N THR A 601 5.89 56.72 28.77
CA THR A 601 5.51 57.55 27.60
C THR A 601 5.19 56.69 26.37
N THR A 602 3.99 56.93 25.85
CA THR A 602 3.51 56.54 24.52
C THR A 602 4.15 57.42 23.45
N PRO A 603 4.49 56.87 22.27
CA PRO A 603 4.46 57.67 21.05
C PRO A 603 3.43 57.13 20.04
N GLU A 604 2.60 58.06 19.56
CA GLU A 604 1.91 58.00 18.26
C GLU A 604 2.89 57.71 17.12
N PRO A 605 2.36 57.23 15.99
CA PRO A 605 2.66 57.96 14.76
C PRO A 605 1.40 58.28 13.95
N GLU A 606 1.26 59.57 13.65
CA GLU A 606 0.70 60.11 12.40
C GLU A 606 1.39 59.35 11.23
N GLY A 607 0.68 58.77 10.26
CA GLY A 607 -0.09 59.47 9.24
C GLY A 607 0.70 59.44 7.93
N ASP A 608 0.32 58.59 6.98
CA ASP A 608 0.56 58.89 5.57
C ASP A 608 -0.45 58.18 4.66
N GLY A 609 -1.06 58.99 3.80
CA GLY A 609 -2.05 58.54 2.83
C GLY A 609 -1.39 58.24 1.50
N ALA A 610 -1.71 57.09 0.92
CA ALA A 610 -1.48 56.83 -0.50
C ALA A 610 -2.66 56.02 -1.06
N VAL A 611 -3.42 56.68 -1.93
CA VAL A 611 -4.49 56.12 -2.75
C VAL A 611 -3.85 55.33 -3.90
N PRO A 612 -4.19 54.05 -4.13
CA PRO A 612 -3.80 53.37 -5.35
C PRO A 612 -4.72 53.75 -6.53
N PRO A 613 -4.19 53.83 -7.77
CA PRO A 613 -4.97 54.24 -8.93
C PRO A 613 -5.91 53.14 -9.44
N GLU A 614 -7.03 53.63 -9.94
CA GLU A 614 -8.15 52.99 -10.61
C GLU A 614 -7.69 52.15 -11.83
N ALA A 615 -8.02 50.86 -11.83
CA ALA A 615 -7.77 49.96 -12.95
C ALA A 615 -8.82 50.18 -14.06
N THR A 616 -8.32 50.44 -15.26
CA THR A 616 -9.08 50.64 -16.50
C THR A 616 -9.55 49.28 -17.04
N PRO A 617 -10.79 49.16 -17.57
CA PRO A 617 -11.25 47.92 -18.21
C PRO A 617 -10.59 47.73 -19.60
N PRO A 618 -10.37 46.48 -20.04
CA PRO A 618 -9.85 46.20 -21.38
C PRO A 618 -10.89 46.54 -22.47
N PRO A 619 -10.44 46.92 -23.68
CA PRO A 619 -11.33 47.34 -24.76
C PRO A 619 -12.02 46.15 -25.43
N ASP A 620 -13.28 46.39 -25.80
CA ASP A 620 -14.09 45.58 -26.69
C ASP A 620 -13.35 45.31 -28.02
N ALA A 621 -13.12 44.04 -28.32
CA ALA A 621 -12.73 43.57 -29.65
C ALA A 621 -14.00 43.08 -30.37
N ASP A 622 -14.69 44.03 -31.00
CA ASP A 622 -15.68 43.78 -32.04
C ASP A 622 -14.97 43.80 -33.40
N GLY A 623 -15.15 42.78 -34.24
CA GLY A 623 -14.57 42.77 -35.58
C GLY A 623 -14.42 41.42 -36.30
N GLY A 624 -15.55 40.80 -36.67
CA GLY A 624 -15.83 40.48 -38.07
C GLY A 624 -15.07 39.36 -38.82
N ASP A 625 -15.80 38.24 -38.98
CA ASP A 625 -16.26 37.66 -40.25
C ASP A 625 -15.34 36.79 -41.16
N ALA A 626 -16.03 35.79 -41.75
CA ALA A 626 -15.79 34.99 -42.94
C ALA A 626 -14.95 33.71 -42.86
N GLY A 627 -15.68 32.58 -42.74
CA GLY A 627 -15.87 31.73 -43.93
C GLY A 627 -15.27 30.31 -43.94
N GLY A 628 -16.16 29.32 -43.92
CA GLY A 628 -16.14 28.24 -44.93
C GLY A 628 -15.75 26.83 -44.48
N GLY A 629 -16.69 25.89 -44.66
CA GLY A 629 -16.39 24.54 -45.14
C GLY A 629 -16.57 23.38 -44.14
N GLN A 630 -17.68 22.66 -44.26
CA GLN A 630 -17.78 21.21 -43.96
C GLN A 630 -17.01 20.40 -45.03
N PRO A 631 -16.73 19.09 -44.85
CA PRO A 631 -17.26 18.15 -43.84
C PRO A 631 -16.27 17.71 -42.75
#